data_AF-A0A9E5W0L2-F1
#
_entry.id   AF-A0A9E5W0L2-F1
#
_cell.length_a   1.000
_cell.length_b   1.000
_cell.length_c   1.000
_cell.angle_alpha   90.00
_cell.angle_beta   90.00
_cell.angle_gamma   90.00
#
_symmetry.space_group_name_H-M   'P 1'
#
loop_
_entity.id
_entity.type
_entity.pdbx_description
1 polymer ?
#
loop_
_entity_poly.entity_id
_entity_poly.type
_entity_poly.pdbx_seq_one_letter_code
_entity_poly.pdbx_strand_id
1 'polypeptide(L)'
;MNYCGSYRKLLGNAKSAMMAAIEIYNKPMFGYRDECVVILLLNAWELLLKAILSKNKKSVYYPKKRNRPYRTLSWQDAFTKAQCYFPTGLSPLPIRKNLDLLSTYRDNTVHFYNTKDFGVVLYALCQTCIKNFRDLMSAVFNINLEDEINWQLLPLGVRPPIDLAT
;
A
#
# COMPACT_ATOMS: atom_id res chain seq x y z
N MET A 1 13.79 -14.54 -19.83
CA MET A 1 12.89 -14.09 -18.72
C MET A 1 12.86 -12.58 -18.72
N ASN A 2 11.69 -11.93 -18.63
CA ASN A 2 11.60 -10.47 -18.62
C ASN A 2 11.97 -9.94 -17.22
N TYR A 3 13.23 -9.51 -17.06
CA TYR A 3 13.76 -8.97 -15.79
C TYR A 3 13.10 -7.66 -15.33
N CYS A 4 12.42 -6.95 -16.23
CA CYS A 4 11.69 -5.74 -15.87
C CYS A 4 10.25 -6.04 -15.42
N GLY A 5 9.72 -7.24 -15.72
CA GLY A 5 8.29 -7.52 -15.56
C GLY A 5 7.41 -6.66 -16.49
N SER A 6 6.09 -6.75 -16.34
CA SER A 6 5.14 -5.88 -17.03
C SER A 6 4.62 -4.82 -16.06
N TYR A 7 4.93 -3.55 -16.33
CA TYR A 7 4.50 -2.44 -15.47
C TYR A 7 2.97 -2.41 -15.32
N ARG A 8 2.21 -2.71 -16.39
CA ARG A 8 0.74 -2.72 -16.36
C ARG A 8 0.19 -3.79 -15.42
N LYS A 9 0.79 -5.00 -15.43
CA LYS A 9 0.38 -6.09 -14.53
C LYS A 9 0.76 -5.79 -13.08
N LEU A 10 1.96 -5.27 -12.84
CA LEU A 10 2.41 -4.86 -11.51
C LEU A 10 1.51 -3.76 -10.94
N LEU A 11 1.18 -2.75 -11.75
CA LEU A 11 0.29 -1.67 -11.36
C LEU A 11 -1.14 -2.16 -11.10
N GLY A 12 -1.67 -3.06 -11.93
CA GLY A 12 -2.96 -3.70 -11.71
C GLY A 12 -3.00 -4.39 -10.34
N ASN A 13 -2.00 -5.22 -10.03
CA ASN A 13 -1.91 -5.91 -8.75
C ASN A 13 -1.71 -4.93 -7.57
N ALA A 14 -0.94 -3.85 -7.76
CA ALA A 14 -0.75 -2.83 -6.74
C ALA A 14 -2.07 -2.17 -6.36
N LYS A 15 -2.89 -1.82 -7.35
CA LYS A 15 -4.23 -1.27 -7.14
C LYS A 15 -5.15 -2.26 -6.43
N SER A 16 -5.23 -3.50 -6.92
CA SER A 16 -6.07 -4.52 -6.27
C SER A 16 -5.67 -4.77 -4.81
N ALA A 17 -4.37 -4.76 -4.49
CA ALA A 17 -3.90 -4.90 -3.11
C ALA A 17 -4.28 -3.68 -2.25
N MET A 18 -4.17 -2.46 -2.79
CA MET A 18 -4.59 -1.22 -2.11
C MET A 18 -6.09 -1.23 -1.83
N MET A 19 -6.90 -1.63 -2.82
CA MET A 19 -8.36 -1.77 -2.68
C MET A 19 -8.74 -2.77 -1.61
N ALA A 20 -8.13 -3.95 -1.64
CA ALA A 20 -8.37 -4.97 -0.62
C ALA A 20 -8.02 -4.47 0.80
N ALA A 21 -6.96 -3.66 0.93
CA ALA A 21 -6.61 -3.05 2.22
C ALA A 21 -7.73 -2.12 2.73
N ILE A 22 -8.25 -1.25 1.87
CA ILE A 22 -9.33 -0.32 2.20
C ILE A 22 -10.61 -1.08 2.57
N GLU A 23 -10.97 -2.10 1.80
CA GLU A 23 -12.16 -2.93 2.05
C GLU A 23 -12.08 -3.67 3.39
N ILE A 24 -10.93 -4.28 3.71
CA ILE A 24 -10.74 -4.96 5.00
C ILE A 24 -10.80 -3.97 6.16
N TYR A 25 -10.19 -2.79 6.00
CA TYR A 25 -10.22 -1.75 7.02
C TYR A 25 -11.65 -1.30 7.33
N ASN A 26 -12.50 -1.17 6.31
CA ASN A 26 -13.88 -0.70 6.45
C ASN A 26 -14.89 -1.78 6.90
N LYS A 27 -14.49 -3.07 6.99
CA LYS A 27 -15.38 -4.12 7.52
C LYS A 27 -15.68 -3.85 9.00
N PRO A 28 -16.95 -3.87 9.47
CA PRO A 28 -17.32 -3.47 10.82
C PRO A 28 -16.73 -4.36 11.92
N MET A 29 -16.69 -5.68 11.70
CA MET A 29 -16.03 -6.64 12.59
C MET A 29 -15.04 -7.47 11.80
N PHE A 30 -13.76 -7.34 12.13
CA PHE A 30 -12.68 -8.19 11.62
C PHE A 30 -11.57 -8.22 12.68
N GLY A 31 -11.37 -9.37 13.33
CA GLY A 31 -10.50 -9.47 14.51
C GLY A 31 -9.00 -9.27 14.24
N TYR A 32 -8.54 -9.51 13.00
CA TYR A 32 -7.14 -9.43 12.58
C TYR A 32 -6.91 -8.31 11.55
N ARG A 33 -7.66 -7.21 11.71
CA ARG A 33 -7.88 -6.19 10.67
C ARG A 33 -6.61 -5.44 10.39
N ASP A 34 -5.99 -4.96 11.46
CA ASP A 34 -4.84 -4.08 11.41
C ASP A 34 -3.65 -4.78 10.76
N GLU A 35 -3.42 -6.04 11.13
CA GLU A 35 -2.38 -6.90 10.58
C GLU A 35 -2.60 -7.15 9.09
N CYS A 36 -3.82 -7.54 8.69
CA CYS A 36 -4.17 -7.74 7.29
C CYS A 36 -4.00 -6.46 6.47
N VAL A 37 -4.47 -5.33 6.98
CA VAL A 37 -4.41 -4.03 6.29
C VAL A 37 -2.96 -3.62 6.08
N VAL A 38 -2.11 -3.69 7.10
CA VAL A 38 -0.69 -3.30 6.98
C VAL A 38 0.06 -4.17 5.97
N ILE A 39 -0.18 -5.49 5.98
CA ILE A 39 0.43 -6.41 5.01
C ILE A 39 0.02 -6.02 3.58
N LEU A 40 -1.27 -5.75 3.35
CA LEU A 40 -1.78 -5.38 2.04
C LEU A 40 -1.27 -4.01 1.58
N LEU A 41 -1.21 -3.02 2.47
CA LEU A 41 -0.66 -1.70 2.17
C LEU A 41 0.82 -1.78 1.75
N LEU A 42 1.65 -2.50 2.51
CA LEU A 42 3.07 -2.68 2.17
C LEU A 42 3.25 -3.44 0.85
N ASN A 43 2.43 -4.46 0.59
CA ASN A 43 2.46 -5.19 -0.67
C ASN A 43 2.04 -4.30 -1.86
N ALA A 44 0.99 -3.49 -1.71
CA ALA A 44 0.56 -2.53 -2.72
C ALA A 44 1.70 -1.56 -3.08
N TRP A 45 2.39 -1.02 -2.08
CA TRP A 45 3.56 -0.15 -2.28
C TRP A 45 4.73 -0.87 -2.94
N GLU A 46 5.06 -2.09 -2.52
CA GLU A 46 6.11 -2.88 -3.16
C GLU A 46 5.84 -3.06 -4.66
N LEU A 47 4.61 -3.38 -5.02
CA LEU A 47 4.18 -3.57 -6.41
C LEU A 47 4.18 -2.25 -7.20
N LEU A 48 3.73 -1.14 -6.61
CA LEU A 48 3.77 0.19 -7.24
C LEU A 48 5.21 0.60 -7.55
N LEU A 49 6.13 0.48 -6.59
CA LEU A 49 7.54 0.83 -6.77
C LEU A 49 8.19 -0.03 -7.85
N LYS A 50 7.88 -1.34 -7.88
CA LYS A 50 8.31 -2.23 -8.97
C LYS A 50 7.70 -1.83 -10.31
N ALA A 51 6.45 -1.38 -10.35
CA ALA A 51 5.84 -0.88 -11.58
C ALA A 51 6.55 0.38 -12.09
N ILE A 52 6.96 1.29 -11.20
CA ILE A 52 7.75 2.50 -11.55
C ILE A 52 9.09 2.09 -12.15
N LEU A 53 9.80 1.14 -11.53
CA LEU A 53 11.06 0.61 -12.07
C LEU A 53 10.85 -0.05 -13.44
N SER A 54 9.82 -0.88 -13.57
CA SER A 54 9.46 -1.57 -14.81
C SER A 54 9.15 -0.60 -15.95
N LYS A 55 8.39 0.48 -15.68
CA LYS A 55 8.08 1.56 -16.64
C LYS A 55 9.35 2.24 -17.15
N ASN A 56 10.35 2.39 -16.27
CA ASN A 56 11.66 2.96 -16.59
C ASN A 56 12.69 1.92 -17.10
N LYS A 57 12.23 0.72 -17.50
CA LYS A 57 13.06 -0.39 -18.02
C LYS A 57 14.18 -0.81 -17.04
N LYS A 58 13.93 -0.69 -15.73
CA LYS A 58 14.83 -1.17 -14.67
C LYS A 58 14.38 -2.55 -14.17
N SER A 59 15.36 -3.36 -13.77
CA SER A 59 15.09 -4.70 -13.22
C SER A 59 14.35 -4.63 -11.90
N VAL A 60 13.31 -5.46 -11.76
CA VAL A 60 12.56 -5.67 -10.51
C VAL A 60 13.07 -6.88 -9.71
N TYR A 61 14.17 -7.52 -10.18
CA TYR A 61 14.82 -8.67 -9.55
C TYR A 61 16.20 -8.31 -9.02
N TYR A 62 16.62 -9.03 -7.97
CA TYR A 62 18.02 -9.09 -7.58
C TYR A 62 18.86 -9.84 -8.62
N PRO A 63 20.18 -9.59 -8.68
CA PRO A 63 21.09 -10.40 -9.48
C PRO A 63 20.93 -11.89 -9.16
N LYS A 64 20.87 -12.72 -10.20
CA LYS A 64 20.69 -14.16 -10.07
C LYS A 64 21.88 -14.77 -9.36
N LYS A 65 21.64 -15.47 -8.25
CA LYS A 65 22.62 -16.32 -7.58
C LYS A 65 22.49 -17.76 -8.09
N ARG A 66 23.62 -18.44 -8.30
CA ARG A 66 23.67 -19.85 -8.70
C ARG A 66 22.91 -20.70 -7.67
N ASN A 67 22.16 -21.70 -8.14
CA ASN A 67 21.38 -22.64 -7.31
C ASN A 67 20.33 -22.02 -6.37
N ARG A 68 19.91 -20.77 -6.58
CA ARG A 68 18.81 -20.16 -5.82
C ARG A 68 17.70 -19.71 -6.75
N PRO A 69 16.41 -19.73 -6.35
CA PRO A 69 15.33 -19.18 -7.17
C PRO A 69 15.54 -17.69 -7.43
N TYR A 70 14.89 -17.17 -8.48
CA TYR A 70 14.89 -15.73 -8.72
C TYR A 70 14.12 -15.03 -7.60
N ARG A 71 14.68 -13.92 -7.09
CA ARG A 71 14.07 -13.13 -6.03
C ARG A 71 13.79 -11.72 -6.55
N THR A 72 12.56 -11.26 -6.36
CA THR A 72 12.19 -9.86 -6.63
C THR A 72 12.69 -8.94 -5.52
N LEU A 73 12.88 -7.67 -5.82
CA LEU A 73 13.24 -6.65 -4.82
C LEU A 73 12.22 -6.62 -3.69
N SER A 74 12.66 -6.39 -2.45
CA SER A 74 11.74 -6.00 -1.37
C SER A 74 11.24 -4.57 -1.58
N TRP A 75 10.18 -4.19 -0.87
CA TRP A 75 9.69 -2.81 -0.88
C TRP A 75 10.80 -1.80 -0.55
N GLN A 76 11.69 -2.10 0.40
CA GLN A 76 12.77 -1.17 0.79
C GLN A 76 13.74 -0.93 -0.36
N ASP A 77 14.19 -2.00 -1.02
CA ASP A 77 15.17 -1.89 -2.10
C ASP A 77 14.53 -1.37 -3.39
N ALA A 78 13.25 -1.70 -3.62
CA ALA A 78 12.47 -1.10 -4.69
C ALA A 78 12.33 0.41 -4.47
N PHE A 79 12.06 0.86 -3.24
CA PHE A 79 11.96 2.27 -2.89
C PHE A 79 13.25 3.02 -3.18
N THR A 80 14.39 2.52 -2.67
CA THR A 80 15.71 3.16 -2.85
C THR A 80 16.06 3.34 -4.32
N LYS A 81 15.64 2.42 -5.19
CA LYS A 81 15.85 2.52 -6.65
C LYS A 81 14.80 3.38 -7.34
N ALA A 82 13.56 3.37 -6.88
CA ALA A 82 12.45 4.03 -7.52
C ALA A 82 12.36 5.53 -7.20
N GLN A 83 12.88 5.96 -6.04
CA GLN A 83 12.81 7.36 -5.57
C GLN A 83 13.37 8.38 -6.57
N CYS A 84 14.34 8.01 -7.41
CA CYS A 84 14.88 8.88 -8.45
C CYS A 84 13.88 9.20 -9.58
N TYR A 85 12.78 8.44 -9.66
CA TYR A 85 11.70 8.61 -10.63
C TYR A 85 10.46 9.25 -10.02
N PHE A 86 10.54 9.75 -8.79
CA PHE A 86 9.43 10.44 -8.15
C PHE A 86 9.30 11.85 -8.74
N PRO A 87 8.07 12.39 -8.82
CA PRO A 87 7.84 13.74 -9.32
C PRO A 87 8.43 14.78 -8.35
N THR A 88 8.87 15.92 -8.88
CA THR A 88 9.58 16.97 -8.12
C THR A 88 8.78 17.52 -6.94
N GLY A 89 7.45 17.51 -7.01
CA GLY A 89 6.55 17.96 -5.95
C GLY A 89 6.34 16.97 -4.80
N LEU A 90 6.89 15.75 -4.89
CA LEU A 90 6.62 14.68 -3.93
C LEU A 90 7.93 14.24 -3.26
N SER A 91 8.15 14.68 -2.03
CA SER A 91 9.34 14.32 -1.27
C SER A 91 9.35 12.82 -0.92
N PRO A 92 10.39 12.05 -1.27
CA PRO A 92 10.47 10.63 -0.93
C PRO A 92 10.62 10.38 0.58
N LEU A 93 11.23 11.30 1.33
CA LEU A 93 11.60 11.07 2.72
C LEU A 93 10.38 10.86 3.67
N PRO A 94 9.34 11.70 3.65
CA PRO A 94 8.13 11.48 4.46
C PRO A 94 7.43 10.16 4.13
N ILE A 95 7.36 9.81 2.84
CA ILE A 95 6.77 8.56 2.37
C ILE A 95 7.55 7.38 2.92
N ARG A 96 8.88 7.44 2.83
CA ARG A 96 9.76 6.39 3.33
C ARG A 96 9.54 6.16 4.82
N LYS A 97 9.53 7.23 5.62
CA LYS A 97 9.31 7.15 7.08
C LYS A 97 7.95 6.52 7.41
N ASN A 98 6.89 6.87 6.69
CA ASN A 98 5.57 6.28 6.88
C ASN A 98 5.57 4.76 6.59
N LEU A 99 6.22 4.33 5.50
CA LEU A 99 6.35 2.91 5.15
C LEU A 99 7.25 2.14 6.14
N ASP A 100 8.33 2.75 6.62
CA ASP A 100 9.19 2.14 7.64
C ASP A 100 8.40 1.91 8.94
N LEU A 101 7.59 2.88 9.39
CA LEU A 101 6.72 2.73 10.57
C LEU A 101 5.68 1.62 10.39
N LEU A 102 5.05 1.53 9.22
CA LEU A 102 4.13 0.43 8.90
C LEU A 102 4.86 -0.93 8.84
N SER A 103 6.09 -0.98 8.32
CA SER A 103 6.90 -2.20 8.35
C SER A 103 7.27 -2.59 9.78
N THR A 104 7.62 -1.63 10.64
CA THR A 104 7.86 -1.88 12.06
C THR A 104 6.60 -2.38 12.75
N TYR A 105 5.43 -1.82 12.43
CA TYR A 105 4.16 -2.34 12.93
C TYR A 105 3.99 -3.79 12.49
N ARG A 106 4.07 -4.11 11.19
CA ARG A 106 3.98 -5.48 10.69
C ARG A 106 4.90 -6.45 11.45
N ASP A 107 6.15 -6.04 11.69
CA ASP A 107 7.14 -6.88 12.36
C ASP A 107 6.84 -7.05 13.87
N ASN A 108 6.22 -6.05 14.51
CA ASN A 108 5.87 -6.04 15.92
C ASN A 108 4.49 -6.64 16.24
N THR A 109 3.47 -6.49 15.38
CA THR A 109 2.10 -7.00 15.63
C THR A 109 2.04 -8.52 15.59
N VAL A 110 3.03 -9.18 14.97
CA VAL A 110 3.24 -10.63 15.12
C VAL A 110 3.63 -11.01 16.56
N HIS A 111 4.03 -10.05 17.41
CA HIS A 111 4.58 -10.28 18.74
C HIS A 111 3.89 -9.54 19.90
N PHE A 112 3.10 -8.48 19.67
CA PHE A 112 2.60 -7.64 20.76
C PHE A 112 1.10 -7.32 20.66
N TYR A 113 0.35 -7.78 21.66
CA TYR A 113 -1.05 -7.48 21.93
C TYR A 113 -1.37 -5.98 21.71
N ASN A 114 -2.25 -5.68 20.74
CA ASN A 114 -2.71 -4.33 20.38
C ASN A 114 -3.22 -3.57 21.62
N THR A 115 -2.45 -2.58 22.09
CA THR A 115 -2.88 -1.61 23.10
C THR A 115 -3.86 -0.62 22.47
N LYS A 116 -4.95 -0.28 23.18
CA LYS A 116 -6.09 0.49 22.64
C LYS A 116 -5.71 1.85 22.02
N ASP A 117 -4.64 2.47 22.50
CA ASP A 117 -4.16 3.77 22.01
C ASP A 117 -3.44 3.69 20.65
N PHE A 118 -3.08 2.48 20.21
CA PHE A 118 -2.36 2.28 18.95
C PHE A 118 -3.27 2.44 17.72
N GLY A 119 -4.59 2.26 17.86
CA GLY A 119 -5.53 2.29 16.75
C GLY A 119 -5.59 3.64 16.02
N VAL A 120 -5.52 4.76 16.76
CA VAL A 120 -5.54 6.11 16.17
C VAL A 120 -4.26 6.41 15.40
N VAL A 121 -3.11 5.99 15.94
CA VAL A 121 -1.81 6.14 15.29
C VAL A 121 -1.78 5.31 14.01
N LEU A 122 -2.22 4.06 14.08
CA LEU A 122 -2.29 3.18 12.93
C LEU A 122 -3.21 3.74 11.85
N TYR A 123 -4.40 4.24 12.22
CA TYR A 123 -5.29 4.90 11.29
C TYR A 123 -4.60 6.06 10.55
N ALA A 124 -3.92 6.95 11.29
CA ALA A 124 -3.20 8.06 10.70
C ALA A 124 -2.08 7.61 9.74
N LEU A 125 -1.35 6.55 10.11
CA LEU A 125 -0.32 5.94 9.26
C LEU A 125 -0.90 5.33 7.98
N CYS A 126 -1.98 4.56 8.09
CA CYS A 126 -2.68 3.94 6.97
C CYS A 126 -3.27 5.01 6.03
N GLN A 127 -3.93 6.03 6.57
CA GLN A 127 -4.51 7.12 5.78
C GLN A 127 -3.43 7.89 5.02
N THR A 128 -2.31 8.19 5.67
CA THR A 128 -1.15 8.83 5.04
C THR A 128 -0.56 7.95 3.93
N CYS A 129 -0.47 6.64 4.18
CA CYS A 129 0.02 5.65 3.22
C CYS A 129 -0.86 5.59 1.96
N ILE A 130 -2.19 5.55 2.11
CA ILE A 130 -3.17 5.54 1.01
C ILE A 130 -3.09 6.85 0.22
N LYS A 131 -3.06 7.99 0.90
CA LYS A 131 -3.01 9.31 0.25
C LYS A 131 -1.74 9.47 -0.58
N ASN A 132 -0.57 9.15 0.00
CA ASN A 132 0.71 9.18 -0.69
C ASN A 132 0.74 8.21 -1.89
N PHE A 133 0.12 7.04 -1.77
CA PHE A 133 0.03 6.06 -2.86
C PHE A 133 -0.77 6.62 -4.04
N ARG A 134 -1.96 7.17 -3.75
CA ARG A 134 -2.82 7.80 -4.74
C ARG A 134 -2.08 8.93 -5.47
N ASP A 135 -1.44 9.81 -4.72
CA ASP A 135 -0.75 10.98 -5.28
C ASP A 135 0.44 10.57 -6.15
N LEU A 136 1.26 9.61 -5.69
CA LEU A 136 2.39 9.09 -6.47
C LEU A 136 1.91 8.34 -7.73
N MET A 137 0.85 7.53 -7.62
CA MET A 137 0.30 6.78 -8.74
C MET A 137 -0.28 7.71 -9.81
N SER A 138 -1.06 8.72 -9.40
CA SER A 138 -1.61 9.72 -10.31
C SER A 138 -0.49 10.49 -11.01
N ALA A 139 0.51 10.96 -10.26
CA ALA A 139 1.61 11.71 -10.86
C ALA A 139 2.49 10.88 -11.82
N VAL A 140 2.76 9.61 -11.53
CA VAL A 140 3.65 8.78 -12.36
C VAL A 140 2.92 8.11 -13.51
N PHE A 141 1.68 7.67 -13.33
CA PHE A 141 0.94 6.86 -14.31
C PHE A 141 -0.27 7.55 -14.93
N ASN A 142 -0.64 8.74 -14.44
CA ASN A 142 -1.84 9.47 -14.85
C ASN A 142 -3.12 8.62 -14.71
N ILE A 143 -3.21 7.89 -13.60
CA ILE A 143 -4.34 7.05 -13.23
C ILE A 143 -4.81 7.50 -11.85
N ASN A 144 -6.09 7.82 -11.73
CA ASN A 144 -6.68 8.18 -10.45
C ASN A 144 -7.20 6.91 -9.78
N LEU A 145 -6.88 6.74 -8.49
CA LEU A 145 -7.40 5.62 -7.71
C LEU A 145 -8.93 5.71 -7.59
N GLU A 146 -9.46 6.94 -7.59
CA GLU A 146 -10.87 7.25 -7.40
C GLU A 146 -11.77 6.66 -8.48
N ASP A 147 -11.25 6.47 -9.69
CA ASP A 147 -11.99 5.89 -10.82
C ASP A 147 -12.28 4.38 -10.61
N GLU A 148 -11.64 3.74 -9.62
CA GLU A 148 -11.78 2.31 -9.33
C GLU A 148 -12.56 2.01 -8.04
N ILE A 149 -12.95 3.04 -7.27
CA ILE A 149 -13.64 2.88 -5.99
C ILE A 149 -15.07 3.38 -6.10
N ASN A 150 -16.05 2.55 -5.73
CA ASN A 150 -17.37 3.07 -5.37
C ASN A 150 -17.30 3.67 -3.96
N TRP A 151 -17.12 4.98 -3.86
CA TRP A 151 -16.90 5.70 -2.59
C TRP A 151 -18.15 5.76 -1.68
N GLN A 152 -19.30 5.28 -2.13
CA GLN A 152 -20.51 5.21 -1.33
C GLN A 152 -20.52 3.96 -0.46
N LEU A 153 -19.95 4.08 0.75
CA LEU A 153 -20.21 3.12 1.84
C LEU A 153 -21.46 3.57 2.59
N LEU A 154 -22.58 2.87 2.37
CA LEU A 154 -23.80 3.01 3.16
C LEU A 154 -23.84 1.88 4.19
N PRO A 155 -23.41 2.10 5.45
CA PRO A 155 -23.42 1.04 6.45
C PRO A 155 -24.86 0.71 6.83
N LEU A 156 -25.28 -0.52 6.56
CA LEU A 156 -26.51 -1.10 7.13
C LEU A 156 -26.15 -1.70 8.49
N GLY A 157 -26.84 -1.26 9.54
CA GLY A 157 -26.56 -1.65 10.92
C GLY A 157 -27.82 -2.03 11.70
N VAL A 158 -27.62 -2.64 12.87
CA VAL A 158 -28.71 -3.04 13.79
C VAL A 158 -29.49 -1.83 14.30
N ARG A 159 -28.87 -0.63 14.28
CA ARG A 159 -29.53 0.64 14.54
C ARG A 159 -29.42 1.51 13.29
N PRO A 160 -30.51 2.20 12.88
CA PRO A 160 -30.40 3.22 11.85
C PRO A 160 -29.43 4.32 12.30
N PRO A 161 -28.72 4.98 11.37
CA PRO A 161 -27.84 6.09 11.67
C PRO A 161 -28.67 7.34 12.02
N ILE A 162 -29.27 7.37 13.22
CA ILE A 162 -30.02 8.47 13.85
C ILE A 162 -31.20 9.00 13.00
N ASP A 163 -32.41 8.91 13.56
CA ASP A 163 -33.61 9.53 12.98
C ASP A 163 -33.41 11.04 12.79
N LEU A 164 -33.43 11.47 11.53
CA LEU A 164 -33.70 12.86 11.16
C LEU A 164 -35.18 13.15 11.43
N ALA A 165 -35.49 13.52 12.68
CA ALA A 165 -36.54 14.46 13.10
C ALA A 165 -37.08 14.10 14.48
N THR A 166 -36.61 14.79 15.52
CA THR A 166 -37.48 15.39 16.53
C THR A 166 -36.79 16.61 17.12
#